data_AF-A0A059LLB0-F1
#
_entry.id   AF-A0A059LLB0-F1
#
_cell.length_a   1.000
_cell.length_b   1.000
_cell.length_c   1.000
_cell.angle_alpha   90.00
_cell.angle_beta   90.00
_cell.angle_gamma   90.00
#
_symmetry.space_group_name_H-M   'P 1'
#
loop_
_entity.id
_entity.type
_entity.pdbx_description
1 polymer ?
#
loop_
_entity_poly.entity_id
_entity_poly.type
_entity_poly.pdbx_seq_one_letter_code
_entity_poly.pdbx_strand_id
1 'polypeptide(L)'
;MINKALKYHLVFFWAIFLLLLAYTARHMHTMKSFDPYAILDVPHDASENAIRRAYRQLSLQYHPDKNSDPKAPQIQKQITMAYEALTVPERKKNWEEFGHPDGQQAFEEGVALPSWLVSKTRAGSLVLLSGILLVLVVPLALT
;
A
#
# COMPACT_ATOMS: atom_id res chain seq x y z
N MET A 1 -13.76 23.98 -35.87
CA MET A 1 -15.03 24.02 -35.11
C MET A 1 -15.29 22.62 -34.54
N ILE A 2 -15.14 22.44 -33.24
CA ILE A 2 -15.32 21.13 -32.60
C ILE A 2 -16.81 20.80 -32.54
N ASN A 3 -17.18 19.60 -32.98
CA ASN A 3 -18.56 19.16 -33.05
C ASN A 3 -19.19 19.13 -31.64
N LYS A 4 -20.38 19.71 -31.47
CA LYS A 4 -21.04 19.78 -30.16
C LYS A 4 -21.23 18.39 -29.53
N ALA A 5 -21.48 17.38 -30.37
CA ALA A 5 -21.56 15.97 -29.96
C ALA A 5 -20.28 15.47 -29.27
N LEU A 6 -19.10 15.86 -29.77
CA LEU A 6 -17.81 15.44 -29.20
C LEU A 6 -17.61 16.03 -27.78
N LYS A 7 -18.08 17.26 -27.54
CA LYS A 7 -18.01 17.89 -26.21
C LYS A 7 -18.89 17.15 -25.20
N TYR A 8 -20.08 16.71 -25.58
CA TYR A 8 -20.96 15.94 -24.68
C TYR A 8 -20.40 14.56 -24.35
N HIS A 9 -19.82 13.85 -25.32
CA HIS A 9 -19.17 12.57 -25.05
C HIS A 9 -18.00 12.71 -24.07
N LEU A 10 -17.24 13.79 -24.19
CA LEU A 10 -16.12 14.04 -23.28
C LEU A 10 -16.61 14.35 -21.86
N VAL A 11 -17.62 15.20 -21.70
CA VAL A 11 -18.21 15.51 -20.40
C VAL A 11 -18.81 14.26 -19.75
N PHE A 12 -19.48 13.41 -20.54
CA PHE A 12 -20.04 12.14 -20.08
C PHE A 12 -18.95 11.18 -19.60
N PHE A 13 -17.85 11.06 -20.34
CA PHE A 13 -16.71 10.24 -19.95
C PHE A 13 -16.05 10.75 -18.66
N TRP A 14 -15.87 12.07 -18.52
CA TRP A 14 -15.34 12.68 -17.29
C TRP A 14 -16.25 12.48 -16.09
N ALA A 15 -17.57 12.54 -16.27
CA ALA A 15 -18.54 12.27 -15.20
C ALA A 15 -18.47 10.82 -14.71
N ILE A 16 -18.37 9.85 -15.65
CA ILE A 16 -18.18 8.43 -15.31
C ILE A 16 -16.85 8.21 -14.61
N PHE A 17 -15.77 8.83 -15.11
CA PHE A 17 -14.44 8.72 -14.52
C PHE A 17 -14.42 9.27 -13.08
N LEU A 18 -15.03 10.43 -12.83
CA LEU A 18 -15.17 11.00 -11.49
C LEU A 18 -16.03 10.14 -10.57
N LEU A 19 -17.08 9.52 -11.10
CA LEU A 19 -17.95 8.60 -10.34
C LEU A 19 -17.20 7.32 -9.96
N LEU A 20 -16.40 6.76 -10.89
CA LEU A 20 -15.51 5.63 -10.63
C LEU A 20 -14.43 5.98 -9.61
N LEU A 21 -13.82 7.16 -9.70
CA LEU A 21 -12.87 7.66 -8.70
C LEU A 21 -13.51 7.80 -7.32
N ALA A 22 -14.72 8.35 -7.25
CA ALA A 22 -15.45 8.45 -5.98
C ALA A 22 -15.84 7.08 -5.43
N TYR A 23 -16.13 6.11 -6.31
CA TYR A 23 -16.41 4.73 -5.92
C TYR A 23 -15.17 4.04 -5.34
N THR A 24 -14.01 4.14 -6.00
CA THR A 24 -12.76 3.53 -5.52
C THR A 24 -12.24 4.21 -4.25
N ALA A 25 -12.35 5.54 -4.14
CA ALA A 25 -11.97 6.28 -2.94
C ALA A 25 -12.77 5.86 -1.71
N ARG A 26 -14.06 5.53 -1.87
CA ARG A 26 -14.91 5.03 -0.77
C ARG A 26 -14.55 3.62 -0.30
N HIS A 27 -13.81 2.85 -1.10
CA HIS A 27 -13.36 1.50 -0.75
C HIS A 27 -11.91 1.46 -0.25
N MET A 28 -11.29 2.60 0.05
CA MET A 28 -9.99 2.63 0.73
C MET A 28 -10.15 2.04 2.14
N HIS A 29 -9.77 0.77 2.27
CA HIS A 29 -9.51 0.15 3.56
C HIS A 29 -8.51 1.03 4.31
N THR A 30 -8.84 1.42 5.54
CA THR A 30 -7.95 2.14 6.44
C THR A 30 -6.63 1.38 6.54
N MET A 31 -5.54 1.98 6.06
CA MET A 31 -4.18 1.51 6.25
C MET A 31 -3.94 1.31 7.75
N LYS A 32 -4.02 0.05 8.20
CA LYS A 32 -3.77 -0.29 9.60
C LYS A 32 -2.27 -0.16 9.82
N SER A 33 -1.86 0.84 10.61
CA SER A 33 -0.47 0.99 11.05
C SER A 33 0.03 -0.34 11.62
N PHE A 34 1.22 -0.76 11.22
CA PHE A 34 1.82 -2.01 11.69
C PHE A 34 2.14 -1.92 13.19
N ASP A 35 1.33 -2.59 14.01
CA ASP A 35 1.54 -2.68 15.45
C ASP A 35 1.93 -4.12 15.84
N PRO A 36 3.22 -4.37 16.12
CA PRO A 36 3.70 -5.72 16.43
C PRO A 36 3.12 -6.28 17.73
N TYR A 37 2.76 -5.44 18.69
CA TYR A 37 2.16 -5.88 19.96
C TYR A 37 0.73 -6.35 19.75
N ALA A 38 -0.06 -5.59 18.99
CA ALA A 38 -1.42 -5.98 18.63
C ALA A 38 -1.47 -7.21 17.71
N ILE A 39 -0.48 -7.38 16.82
CA ILE A 39 -0.39 -8.56 15.94
C ILE A 39 -0.09 -9.84 16.74
N LEU A 40 0.78 -9.74 17.74
CA LEU A 40 1.12 -10.87 18.62
C LEU A 40 0.14 -11.06 19.78
N ASP A 41 -0.85 -10.18 19.92
CA ASP A 41 -1.83 -10.18 21.03
C ASP A 41 -1.15 -10.15 22.41
N VAL A 42 -0.16 -9.25 22.56
CA VAL A 42 0.60 -9.05 23.80
C VAL A 42 0.57 -7.58 24.20
N PRO A 43 0.64 -7.26 25.50
CA PRO A 43 0.69 -5.87 25.94
C PRO A 43 2.05 -5.23 25.60
N HIS A 44 2.10 -3.89 25.51
CA HIS A 44 3.32 -3.15 25.16
C HIS A 44 4.48 -3.35 26.16
N ASP A 45 4.18 -3.71 27.41
CA ASP A 45 5.14 -4.02 28.47
C ASP A 45 5.53 -5.51 28.53
N ALA A 46 5.11 -6.31 27.55
CA ALA A 46 5.38 -7.74 27.50
C ALA A 46 6.88 -8.05 27.53
N SER A 47 7.28 -8.96 28.43
CA SER A 47 8.64 -9.51 28.43
C SER A 47 8.96 -10.27 27.14
N GLU A 48 10.24 -10.38 26.81
CA GLU A 48 10.70 -11.15 25.64
C GLU A 48 10.23 -12.62 25.67
N ASN A 49 10.12 -13.20 26.86
CA ASN A 49 9.58 -14.55 27.05
C ASN A 49 8.10 -14.66 26.67
N ALA A 50 7.30 -13.63 26.99
CA ALA A 50 5.89 -13.58 26.61
C ALA A 50 5.74 -13.42 25.08
N ILE A 51 6.55 -12.57 24.46
CA ILE A 51 6.60 -12.37 23.00
C ILE A 51 6.95 -13.69 22.29
N ARG A 52 8.01 -14.39 22.74
CA ARG A 52 8.41 -15.70 22.19
C ARG A 52 7.33 -16.78 22.36
N ARG A 53 6.58 -16.74 23.47
CA ARG A 53 5.48 -17.68 23.72
C ARG A 53 4.31 -17.42 22.77
N ALA A 54 3.88 -16.16 22.64
CA ALA A 54 2.80 -15.75 21.75
C ALA A 54 3.13 -16.09 20.29
N TYR A 55 4.35 -15.77 19.83
CA TYR A 55 4.84 -16.13 18.51
C TYR A 55 4.71 -17.64 18.22
N ARG A 56 5.19 -18.50 19.14
CA ARG A 56 5.09 -19.96 18.94
C ARG A 56 3.66 -20.45 18.85
N GLN A 57 2.75 -19.92 19.66
CA GLN A 57 1.34 -20.29 19.64
C GLN A 57 0.66 -19.89 18.33
N LEU A 58 0.81 -18.62 17.93
CA LEU A 58 0.22 -18.09 16.71
C LEU A 58 0.83 -18.73 15.44
N SER A 59 2.15 -18.96 15.44
CA SER A 59 2.85 -19.61 14.33
C SER A 59 2.37 -21.04 14.09
N LEU A 60 2.01 -21.78 15.15
CA LEU A 60 1.43 -23.11 15.01
C LEU A 60 -0.01 -23.08 14.50
N GLN A 61 -0.78 -22.04 14.86
CA GLN A 61 -2.17 -21.86 14.46
C GLN A 61 -2.32 -21.45 12.99
N TYR A 62 -1.40 -20.62 12.49
CA TYR A 62 -1.42 -20.10 11.11
C TYR A 62 -0.37 -20.73 10.20
N HIS A 63 0.25 -21.85 10.62
CA HIS A 63 1.21 -22.57 9.79
C HIS A 63 0.55 -23.04 8.47
N PRO A 64 1.13 -22.76 7.30
CA PRO A 64 0.51 -23.06 5.99
C PRO A 64 0.28 -24.55 5.74
N ASP A 65 1.03 -25.41 6.43
CA ASP A 65 0.86 -26.87 6.37
C ASP A 65 -0.33 -27.39 7.19
N LYS A 66 -0.71 -26.68 8.28
CA LYS A 66 -1.76 -27.12 9.21
C LYS A 66 -3.07 -26.35 9.02
N ASN A 67 -3.02 -25.18 8.40
CA ASN A 67 -4.14 -24.30 8.21
C ASN A 67 -4.39 -24.10 6.71
N SER A 68 -5.55 -24.58 6.24
CA SER A 68 -5.95 -24.50 4.84
C SER A 68 -6.60 -23.16 4.45
N ASP A 69 -6.68 -22.19 5.37
CA ASP A 69 -7.20 -20.85 5.06
C ASP A 69 -6.27 -20.15 4.04
N PRO A 70 -6.78 -19.64 2.91
CA PRO A 70 -5.99 -18.89 1.94
C PRO A 70 -5.29 -17.65 2.53
N LYS A 71 -5.75 -17.14 3.67
CA LYS A 71 -5.14 -16.02 4.40
C LYS A 71 -4.06 -16.46 5.40
N ALA A 72 -3.97 -17.75 5.74
CA ALA A 72 -2.99 -18.25 6.71
C ALA A 72 -1.54 -17.87 6.35
N PRO A 73 -1.08 -17.95 5.07
CA PRO A 73 0.28 -17.52 4.71
C PRO A 73 0.54 -16.02 4.97
N GLN A 74 -0.46 -15.18 4.73
CA GLN A 74 -0.36 -13.73 4.92
C GLN A 74 -0.32 -13.38 6.41
N ILE A 75 -1.19 -14.02 7.21
CA ILE A 75 -1.23 -13.85 8.67
C ILE A 75 0.07 -14.37 9.30
N GLN A 76 0.54 -15.54 8.88
CA GLN A 76 1.82 -16.11 9.32
C GLN A 76 2.98 -15.15 9.06
N LYS A 77 3.02 -14.54 7.87
CA LYS A 77 4.04 -13.53 7.54
C LYS A 77 3.96 -12.33 8.48
N GLN A 78 2.77 -11.81 8.78
CA GLN A 78 2.58 -10.70 9.73
C GLN A 78 3.04 -11.06 11.14
N ILE A 79 2.74 -12.28 11.62
CA ILE A 79 3.18 -12.78 12.92
C ILE A 79 4.71 -12.83 13.00
N THR A 80 5.37 -13.38 11.97
CA THR A 80 6.83 -13.42 11.89
C THR A 80 7.44 -12.02 11.87
N MET A 81 6.87 -11.11 11.07
CA MET A 81 7.32 -9.71 11.03
C MET A 81 7.17 -9.03 12.38
N ALA A 82 6.07 -9.25 13.10
CA ALA A 82 5.84 -8.66 14.40
C ALA A 82 6.82 -9.18 15.46
N TYR A 83 7.10 -10.49 15.44
CA TYR A 83 8.10 -11.10 16.31
C TYR A 83 9.49 -10.50 16.09
N GLU A 84 9.93 -10.40 14.84
CA GLU A 84 11.25 -9.85 14.54
C GLU A 84 11.32 -8.34 14.78
N ALA A 85 10.23 -7.59 14.60
CA ALA A 85 10.15 -6.17 14.98
C ALA A 85 10.45 -5.94 16.46
N LEU A 86 10.12 -6.89 17.33
CA LEU A 86 10.33 -6.77 18.78
C LEU A 86 11.64 -7.42 19.26
N THR A 87 12.19 -8.37 18.51
CA THR A 87 13.34 -9.19 18.95
C THR A 87 14.65 -8.87 18.23
N VAL A 88 14.60 -8.42 16.97
CA VAL A 88 15.79 -8.11 16.18
C VAL A 88 16.10 -6.61 16.31
N PRO A 89 17.28 -6.20 16.80
CA PRO A 89 17.60 -4.80 17.06
C PRO A 89 17.45 -3.89 15.83
N GLU A 90 17.88 -4.38 14.67
CA GLU A 90 17.78 -3.65 13.39
C GLU A 90 16.32 -3.44 12.98
N ARG A 91 15.49 -4.50 13.04
CA ARG A 91 14.06 -4.45 12.69
C ARG A 91 13.28 -3.59 13.68
N LYS A 92 13.66 -3.62 14.96
CA LYS A 92 13.09 -2.76 16.01
C LYS A 92 13.36 -1.29 15.73
N LYS A 93 14.62 -0.94 15.43
CA LYS A 93 14.98 0.42 15.05
C LYS A 93 14.19 0.89 13.83
N ASN A 94 14.09 0.04 12.80
CA ASN A 94 13.32 0.34 11.60
C ASN A 94 11.83 0.59 11.91
N TRP A 95 11.23 -0.24 12.77
CA TRP A 95 9.86 -0.05 13.21
C TRP A 95 9.67 1.25 14.01
N GLU A 96 10.60 1.58 14.91
CA GLU A 96 10.57 2.82 15.69
C GLU A 96 10.74 4.07 14.80
N GLU A 97 11.55 4.00 13.75
CA GLU A 97 11.87 5.12 12.87
C GLU A 97 10.86 5.30 11.71
N PHE A 98 10.37 4.20 11.13
CA PHE A 98 9.53 4.19 9.93
C PHE A 98 8.12 3.63 10.14
N GLY A 99 7.80 3.13 11.33
CA GLY A 99 6.52 2.47 11.61
C GLY A 99 6.37 1.09 10.97
N HIS A 100 7.44 0.51 10.40
CA HIS A 100 7.43 -0.79 9.76
C HIS A 100 8.78 -1.51 9.94
N PRO A 101 8.83 -2.83 10.23
CA PRO A 101 10.09 -3.51 10.57
C PRO A 101 11.04 -3.67 9.39
N ASP A 102 10.54 -3.58 8.16
CA ASP A 102 11.34 -3.62 6.93
C ASP A 102 11.95 -2.23 6.57
N GLY A 103 11.71 -1.21 7.40
CA GLY A 103 12.24 0.15 7.21
C GLY A 103 11.37 0.99 6.29
N GLN A 104 11.99 1.97 5.62
CA GLN A 104 11.29 2.89 4.73
C GLN A 104 10.63 2.10 3.58
N GLN A 105 9.32 1.90 3.69
CA GLN A 105 8.51 1.37 2.61
C GLN A 105 8.49 2.43 1.51
N ALA A 106 9.06 2.12 0.34
CA ALA A 106 8.83 2.94 -0.84
C ALA A 106 7.31 3.01 -1.05
N PHE A 107 6.79 4.22 -1.12
CA PHE A 107 5.35 4.51 -1.24
C PHE A 107 4.84 3.90 -2.56
N GLU A 108 4.40 2.64 -2.55
CA GLU A 108 3.83 1.97 -3.72
C GLU A 108 2.30 2.10 -3.79
N GLU A 109 1.67 2.82 -2.85
CA GLU A 109 0.20 2.90 -2.79
C GLU A 109 -0.34 4.33 -2.87
N GLY A 110 -0.96 4.63 -4.03
CA GLY A 110 -1.79 5.81 -4.28
C GLY A 110 -1.97 6.09 -5.77
N VAL A 111 -0.90 5.92 -6.54
CA VAL A 111 -0.92 5.74 -7.99
C VAL A 111 0.14 4.68 -8.24
N ALA A 112 -0.23 3.52 -8.78
CA ALA A 112 0.72 2.46 -9.13
C ALA A 112 1.62 2.95 -10.28
N LEU A 113 2.62 3.77 -9.94
CA LEU A 113 3.62 4.26 -10.87
C LEU A 113 4.60 3.10 -11.08
N PRO A 114 4.74 2.59 -12.32
CA PRO A 114 5.68 1.50 -12.57
C PRO A 114 7.10 1.85 -12.11
N SER A 115 7.88 0.85 -11.72
CA SER A 115 9.28 1.05 -11.27
C SER A 115 10.17 1.76 -12.30
N TRP A 116 9.84 1.71 -13.60
CA TRP A 116 10.51 2.47 -14.65
C TRP A 116 10.23 3.98 -14.62
N LEU A 117 9.16 4.42 -13.94
CA LEU A 117 8.70 5.80 -13.87
C LEU A 117 9.29 6.56 -12.67
N VAL A 118 9.51 5.86 -11.55
CA VAL A 118 10.08 6.42 -10.31
C VAL A 118 11.61 6.31 -10.26
N SER A 119 12.23 5.52 -11.14
CA SER A 119 13.69 5.44 -11.22
C SER A 119 14.30 6.66 -11.93
N LYS A 120 15.53 7.02 -11.52
CA LYS A 120 16.31 8.22 -11.93
C LYS A 120 16.82 8.14 -13.38
N THR A 121 15.97 7.76 -14.33
CA THR A 121 16.28 7.59 -15.76
C THR A 121 15.44 8.59 -16.58
N ARG A 122 15.97 9.10 -17.71
CA ARG A 122 15.28 10.09 -18.59
C ARG A 122 13.84 9.71 -19.00
N ALA A 123 13.48 8.43 -18.91
CA ALA A 123 12.12 7.96 -19.15
C ALA A 123 11.09 8.52 -18.15
N GLY A 124 11.47 8.71 -16.88
CA GLY A 124 10.58 9.25 -15.84
C GLY A 124 10.13 10.67 -16.15
N SER A 125 11.05 11.52 -16.61
CA SER A 125 10.77 12.91 -17.00
C SER A 125 9.84 13.03 -18.20
N LEU A 126 9.89 12.09 -19.15
CA LEU A 126 9.06 12.15 -20.36
C LEU A 126 7.59 11.85 -20.06
N VAL A 127 7.31 11.03 -19.05
CA VAL A 127 5.93 10.68 -18.68
C VAL A 127 5.30 11.70 -17.75
N LEU A 128 6.08 12.37 -16.91
CA LEU A 128 5.60 13.58 -16.23
C LEU A 128 5.28 14.69 -17.24
N LEU A 129 6.14 14.87 -18.25
CA LEU A 129 5.88 15.78 -19.37
C LEU A 129 4.63 15.37 -20.17
N SER A 130 4.40 14.07 -20.42
CA SER A 130 3.22 13.62 -21.15
C SER A 130 1.92 13.75 -20.35
N GLY A 131 1.97 13.54 -19.03
CA GLY A 131 0.85 13.80 -18.12
C GLY A 131 0.46 15.28 -18.10
N ILE A 132 1.46 16.17 -17.99
CA ILE A 132 1.25 17.64 -18.06
C ILE A 132 0.76 18.05 -19.45
N LEU A 133 1.29 17.44 -20.52
CA LEU A 133 0.84 17.67 -21.89
C LEU A 133 -0.62 17.25 -22.08
N LEU A 134 -1.06 16.12 -21.53
CA LEU A 134 -2.47 15.70 -21.59
C LEU A 134 -3.40 16.68 -20.87
N VAL A 135 -2.99 17.18 -19.70
CA VAL A 135 -3.77 18.15 -18.92
C VAL A 135 -3.83 19.52 -19.61
N LEU A 136 -2.81 19.92 -20.38
CA LEU A 136 -2.77 21.21 -21.08
C LEU A 136 -3.35 21.16 -22.50
N VAL A 137 -3.09 20.08 -23.25
CA VAL A 137 -3.50 19.96 -24.66
C VAL A 137 -4.98 19.63 -24.77
N VAL A 138 -5.55 18.84 -23.86
CA VAL A 138 -6.98 18.51 -23.91
C VAL A 138 -7.86 19.76 -23.77
N PRO A 139 -7.65 20.66 -22.79
CA PRO A 139 -8.39 21.93 -22.70
C PRO A 139 -8.15 22.88 -23.87
N LEU A 140 -6.90 23.00 -24.35
CA LEU A 140 -6.55 23.90 -25.46
C LEU A 140 -7.13 23.41 -26.81
N ALA A 141 -7.27 22.10 -26.97
CA ALA A 141 -7.95 21.49 -28.11
C ALA A 141 -9.49 21.54 -27.99
N LEU A 142 -10.04 22.05 -26.88
CA LEU A 142 -11.49 22.15 -26.59
C LEU A 142 -12.03 23.58 -26.60
N THR A 143 -11.16 24.57 -26.40
CA THR A 143 -11.41 26.00 -26.60
C THR A 143 -11.46 26.34 -28.08
#